data_AF-A0A1B6I902-F1
#
_entry.id   AF-A0A1B6I902-F1
#
_cell.length_a   1.000
_cell.length_b   1.000
_cell.length_c   1.000
_cell.angle_alpha   90.00
_cell.angle_beta   90.00
_cell.angle_gamma   90.00
#
_symmetry.space_group_name_H-M   'P 1'
#
loop_
_entity.id
_entity.type
_entity.pdbx_description
1 polymer ?
#
loop_
_entity_poly.entity_id
_entity_poly.type
_entity_poly.pdbx_seq_one_letter_code
_entity_poly.pdbx_strand_id
1 'polypeptide(L)'
;RKGVFGPAMGKQCVLFVDDVSMPLKEVYGAQPPIELLRQWIDHGHWYDLRDTTRLDLVDILFVGSMQPAGGGSNQVTSRFIRHMNIVSIDVFDETTLTKIFNSIMDWHFSKGFDEKVSRLGKLMVNATS
;
A
#
# COMPACT_ATOMS: atom_id res chain seq x y z
N ARG A 1 7.27 22.78 -18.37
CA ARG A 1 8.44 22.91 -17.47
C ARG A 1 9.34 21.71 -17.75
N LYS A 2 10.52 21.89 -18.35
CA LYS A 2 11.42 20.76 -18.65
C LYS A 2 12.06 20.30 -17.33
N GLY A 3 12.07 18.99 -17.07
CA GLY A 3 12.71 18.43 -15.87
C GLY A 3 11.91 18.54 -14.57
N VAL A 4 10.64 18.94 -14.60
CA VAL A 4 9.76 18.95 -13.41
C VAL A 4 8.60 18.00 -13.65
N PHE A 5 8.43 17.03 -12.75
CA PHE A 5 7.41 15.99 -12.80
C PHE A 5 6.53 16.08 -11.57
N GLY A 6 5.22 16.11 -11.80
CA GLY A 6 4.22 16.26 -10.76
C GLY A 6 2.82 16.29 -11.37
N PRO A 7 1.78 16.29 -10.54
CA PRO A 7 0.41 16.45 -11.00
C PRO A 7 0.17 17.86 -11.60
N ALA A 8 -1.04 18.06 -12.14
CA ALA A 8 -1.47 19.39 -12.56
C ALA A 8 -1.41 20.40 -11.39
N MET A 9 -1.14 21.67 -11.71
CA MET A 9 -0.97 22.73 -10.70
C MET A 9 -2.13 22.77 -9.71
N GLY A 10 -1.82 22.85 -8.42
CA GLY A 10 -2.79 22.87 -7.32
C GLY A 10 -3.34 21.51 -6.92
N LYS A 11 -2.84 20.41 -7.50
CA LYS A 11 -3.18 19.04 -7.11
C LYS A 11 -1.98 18.38 -6.41
N GLN A 12 -2.27 17.32 -5.66
CA GLN A 12 -1.27 16.42 -5.10
C GLN A 12 -1.50 15.02 -5.69
N CYS A 13 -0.42 14.32 -6.02
CA CYS A 13 -0.44 12.92 -6.46
C CYS A 13 -0.11 12.01 -5.27
N VAL A 14 -0.78 10.87 -5.14
CA VAL A 14 -0.39 9.83 -4.18
C VAL A 14 0.32 8.72 -4.93
N LEU A 15 1.59 8.48 -4.58
CA LEU A 15 2.35 7.32 -5.03
C LEU A 15 2.14 6.20 -4.00
N PHE A 16 1.29 5.23 -4.36
CA PHE A 16 1.01 4.06 -3.53
C PHE A 16 1.86 2.86 -3.96
N VAL A 17 2.54 2.22 -3.01
CA VAL A 17 3.27 0.97 -3.20
C VAL A 17 2.68 -0.12 -2.30
N ASP A 18 2.07 -1.13 -2.91
CA ASP A 18 1.33 -2.18 -2.18
C ASP A 18 2.24 -3.11 -1.36
N ASP A 19 3.44 -3.41 -1.85
CA ASP A 19 4.42 -4.20 -1.12
C ASP A 19 5.83 -3.63 -1.26
N VAL A 20 6.25 -2.85 -0.26
CA VAL A 20 7.61 -2.28 -0.19
C VAL A 20 8.66 -3.36 0.15
N SER A 21 8.25 -4.50 0.70
CA SER A 21 9.14 -5.58 1.13
C SER A 21 9.48 -6.59 0.03
N MET A 22 8.75 -6.57 -1.09
CA MET A 22 8.95 -7.49 -2.22
C MET A 22 10.37 -7.47 -2.82
N PRO A 23 11.06 -6.32 -3.00
CA PRO A 23 12.35 -6.30 -3.68
C PRO A 23 13.43 -7.14 -2.98
N LEU A 24 14.09 -8.00 -3.74
CA LEU A 24 15.20 -8.82 -3.26
C LEU A 24 16.40 -7.97 -2.83
N LYS A 25 17.09 -8.45 -1.80
CA LYS A 25 18.37 -7.89 -1.38
C LYS A 25 19.46 -8.34 -2.35
N GLU A 26 20.32 -7.41 -2.75
CA GLU A 26 21.55 -7.76 -3.44
C GLU A 26 22.61 -8.32 -2.48
N VAL A 27 23.78 -8.69 -3.01
CA VAL A 27 24.90 -9.28 -2.27
C VAL A 27 25.34 -8.43 -1.06
N TYR A 28 25.19 -7.11 -1.15
CA TYR A 28 25.54 -6.16 -0.09
C TYR A 28 24.35 -5.77 0.81
N GLY A 29 23.20 -6.41 0.64
CA GLY A 29 22.01 -6.20 1.46
C GLY A 29 21.14 -5.00 1.07
N ALA A 30 21.52 -4.22 0.05
CA ALA A 30 20.71 -3.14 -0.47
C ALA A 30 19.52 -3.66 -1.28
N GLN A 31 18.47 -2.85 -1.38
CA GLN A 31 17.29 -3.12 -2.21
C GLN A 31 17.15 -1.95 -3.19
N PRO A 32 17.73 -2.04 -4.41
CA PRO A 32 17.83 -0.90 -5.33
C PRO A 32 16.50 -0.16 -5.59
N PRO A 33 15.34 -0.82 -5.73
CA PRO A 33 14.07 -0.12 -5.88
C PRO A 33 13.71 0.78 -4.69
N ILE A 34 14.03 0.34 -3.46
CA ILE A 34 13.79 1.11 -2.23
C ILE A 34 14.78 2.26 -2.12
N GLU A 35 16.04 2.03 -2.50
CA GLU A 35 17.06 3.08 -2.48
C GLU A 35 16.76 4.20 -3.49
N LEU A 36 16.13 3.88 -4.63
CA LEU A 36 15.63 4.88 -5.57
C LEU A 36 14.49 5.71 -4.98
N LEU A 37 13.53 5.08 -4.29
CA LEU A 37 12.47 5.80 -3.57
C LEU A 37 13.06 6.69 -2.48
N ARG A 38 14.01 6.16 -1.70
CA ARG A 38 14.71 6.92 -0.65
C ARG A 38 15.44 8.14 -1.23
N GLN A 39 16.12 7.99 -2.37
CA GLN A 39 16.79 9.10 -3.04
C GLN A 39 15.82 10.26 -3.33
N TRP A 40 14.63 9.95 -3.84
CA TRP A 40 13.62 10.99 -4.06
C TRP A 40 13.12 11.59 -2.74
N ILE A 41 12.85 10.77 -1.73
CA ILE A 41 12.35 11.26 -0.43
C ILE A 41 13.38 12.16 0.27
N ASP A 42 14.67 11.82 0.20
CA ASP A 42 15.76 12.61 0.79
C ASP A 42 16.02 13.93 0.02
N HIS A 43 15.87 13.92 -1.32
CA HIS A 43 16.41 14.99 -2.16
C HIS A 43 15.39 15.73 -3.04
N GLY A 44 14.17 15.22 -3.18
CA GLY A 44 13.11 15.77 -4.02
C GLY A 44 13.34 15.63 -5.54
N HIS A 45 14.34 14.85 -5.96
CA HIS A 45 14.68 14.68 -7.38
C HIS A 45 15.31 13.33 -7.70
N TRP A 46 15.28 12.98 -8.98
CA TRP A 46 16.07 11.91 -9.59
C TRP A 46 16.97 12.47 -10.70
N TYR A 47 17.76 11.60 -11.33
CA TYR A 47 18.57 11.92 -12.50
C TYR A 47 18.10 11.09 -13.71
N ASP A 48 17.99 11.71 -14.88
CA ASP A 48 17.72 11.00 -16.14
C ASP A 48 18.93 10.11 -16.49
N LEU A 49 18.68 8.84 -16.78
CA LEU A 49 19.73 7.86 -17.05
C LEU A 49 20.51 8.14 -18.35
N ARG A 50 19.97 8.95 -19.27
CA ARG A 50 20.58 9.21 -20.59
C ARG A 50 21.57 10.36 -20.56
N ASP A 51 21.23 11.44 -19.86
CA ASP A 51 22.01 12.68 -19.87
C ASP A 51 22.35 13.21 -18.46
N THR A 52 21.99 12.46 -17.41
CA THR A 52 22.23 12.83 -16.00
C THR A 52 21.61 14.18 -15.63
N THR A 53 20.60 14.63 -16.38
CA THR A 53 19.88 15.84 -16.01
C THR A 53 18.99 15.60 -14.80
N ARG A 54 18.88 16.62 -13.95
CA ARG A 54 18.04 16.57 -12.75
C ARG A 54 16.57 16.60 -13.12
N LEU A 55 15.80 15.69 -12.52
CA LEU A 55 14.35 15.57 -12.64
C LEU A 55 13.71 15.86 -11.27
N ASP A 56 13.17 17.05 -11.09
CA ASP A 56 12.50 17.43 -9.85
C ASP A 56 11.11 16.79 -9.77
N LEU A 57 10.80 16.14 -8.64
CA LEU A 57 9.53 15.51 -8.36
C LEU A 57 8.78 16.36 -7.32
N VAL A 58 7.63 16.92 -7.72
CA VAL A 58 6.89 17.91 -6.93
C VAL A 58 5.45 17.46 -6.68
N ASP A 59 4.90 17.86 -5.54
CA ASP A 59 3.51 17.61 -5.14
C ASP A 59 3.11 16.13 -5.14
N ILE A 60 4.02 15.26 -4.68
CA ILE A 60 3.79 13.81 -4.53
C ILE A 60 3.83 13.43 -3.05
N LEU A 61 2.83 12.66 -2.61
CA LEU A 61 2.76 12.03 -1.30
C LEU A 61 3.05 10.53 -1.45
N PHE A 62 4.01 10.02 -0.68
CA PHE A 62 4.29 8.58 -0.65
C PHE A 62 3.39 7.87 0.36
N VAL A 63 2.81 6.74 -0.04
CA VAL A 63 2.10 5.81 0.83
C VAL A 63 2.55 4.40 0.47
N GLY A 64 2.90 3.59 1.47
CA GLY A 64 3.34 2.22 1.25
C GLY A 64 2.73 1.26 2.25
N SER A 65 2.48 0.04 1.81
CA SER A 65 2.20 -1.13 2.64
C SER A 65 3.32 -2.15 2.53
N MET A 66 3.46 -2.97 3.56
CA MET A 66 4.43 -4.06 3.59
C MET A 66 3.93 -5.14 4.54
N GLN A 67 4.35 -6.38 4.28
CA GLN A 67 4.15 -7.45 5.24
C GLN A 67 5.09 -7.28 6.45
N PRO A 68 4.68 -7.71 7.66
CA PRO A 68 5.59 -7.79 8.79
C PRO A 68 6.85 -8.58 8.43
N ALA A 69 8.01 -8.12 8.88
CA ALA A 69 9.28 -8.79 8.58
C ALA A 69 9.29 -10.21 9.18
N GLY A 70 9.54 -11.22 8.35
CA GLY A 70 9.46 -12.63 8.71
C GLY A 70 8.61 -13.42 7.70
N GLY A 71 8.61 -14.76 7.80
CA GLY A 71 7.67 -15.61 7.06
C GLY A 71 7.77 -15.62 5.53
N GLY A 72 8.85 -15.07 4.94
CA GLY A 72 9.05 -14.99 3.49
C GLY A 72 9.16 -13.58 2.91
N SER A 73 8.89 -12.54 3.72
CA SER A 73 9.06 -11.14 3.33
C SER A 73 10.46 -10.58 3.69
N ASN A 74 11.02 -9.71 2.84
CA ASN A 74 12.30 -9.08 3.11
C ASN A 74 12.18 -7.91 4.10
N GLN A 75 13.08 -7.85 5.06
CA GLN A 75 13.17 -6.71 5.96
C GLN A 75 13.65 -5.46 5.20
N VAL A 76 12.80 -4.44 5.14
CA VAL A 76 13.08 -3.12 4.57
C VAL A 76 14.12 -2.37 5.40
N THR A 77 14.97 -1.57 4.74
CA THR A 77 16.09 -0.88 5.39
C THR A 77 15.60 0.20 6.36
N SER A 78 16.22 0.30 7.55
CA SER A 78 15.90 1.34 8.54
C SER A 78 16.08 2.77 8.00
N ARG A 79 16.97 2.95 7.02
CA ARG A 79 17.20 4.24 6.34
C ARG A 79 15.99 4.69 5.52
N PHE A 80 15.20 3.78 4.99
CA PHE A 80 13.95 4.12 4.31
C PHE A 80 12.83 4.34 5.33
N ILE A 81 12.69 3.42 6.29
CA ILE A 81 11.63 3.46 7.31
C ILE A 81 11.69 4.73 8.17
N ARG A 82 12.89 5.31 8.42
CA ARG A 82 13.03 6.54 9.21
C ARG A 82 12.23 7.73 8.68
N HIS A 83 11.85 7.72 7.40
CA HIS A 83 11.06 8.79 6.77
C HIS A 83 9.55 8.57 6.88
N MET A 84 9.12 7.45 7.47
CA MET A 84 7.73 7.01 7.47
C MET A 84 7.13 7.08 8.86
N ASN A 85 5.82 7.39 8.91
CA ASN A 85 4.98 7.05 10.05
C ASN A 85 4.44 5.64 9.82
N ILE A 86 4.83 4.69 10.68
CA ILE A 86 4.37 3.31 10.57
C ILE A 86 3.08 3.14 11.36
N VAL A 87 2.05 2.64 10.69
CA VAL A 87 0.81 2.20 11.31
C VAL A 87 0.69 0.70 11.08
N SER A 88 0.50 -0.05 12.16
CA SER A 88 0.31 -1.50 12.10
C SER A 88 -1.18 -1.82 12.26
N ILE A 89 -1.69 -2.71 11.42
CA ILE A 89 -3.03 -3.26 11.52
C ILE A 89 -2.88 -4.70 11.98
N ASP A 90 -3.46 -5.04 13.12
CA ASP A 90 -3.48 -6.40 13.65
C ASP A 90 -4.70 -7.16 13.12
N VAL A 91 -4.74 -8.46 13.38
CA VAL A 91 -5.89 -9.31 13.08
C VAL A 91 -7.14 -8.75 13.77
N PHE A 92 -8.21 -8.58 13.00
CA PHE A 92 -9.49 -8.13 13.54
C PHE A 92 -10.11 -9.21 14.43
N ASP A 93 -10.79 -8.77 15.49
CA ASP A 93 -11.56 -9.67 16.33
C ASP A 93 -12.77 -10.23 15.57
N GLU A 94 -13.29 -11.37 16.05
CA GLU A 94 -14.41 -12.06 15.44
C GLU A 94 -15.62 -11.13 15.27
N THR A 95 -15.91 -10.29 16.28
CA THR A 95 -17.06 -9.37 16.21
C THR A 95 -16.93 -8.35 15.07
N THR A 96 -15.73 -7.81 14.83
CA THR A 96 -15.46 -6.91 13.70
C THR A 96 -15.55 -7.65 12.38
N LEU A 97 -14.96 -8.85 12.27
CA LEU A 97 -15.01 -9.66 11.05
C LEU A 97 -16.45 -10.03 10.69
N THR A 98 -17.23 -10.55 11.65
CA THR A 98 -18.64 -10.89 11.47
C THR A 98 -19.43 -9.67 11.00
N LYS A 99 -19.16 -8.47 11.53
CA LYS A 99 -19.82 -7.23 11.10
C LYS A 99 -19.46 -6.84 9.66
N ILE A 100 -18.18 -6.94 9.28
CA ILE A 100 -17.72 -6.65 7.91
C ILE A 100 -18.40 -7.60 6.93
N PHE A 101 -18.30 -8.92 7.17
CA PHE A 101 -18.86 -9.91 6.26
C PHE A 101 -20.39 -9.87 6.20
N ASN A 102 -21.08 -9.69 7.33
CA ASN A 102 -22.53 -9.48 7.30
C ASN A 102 -22.93 -8.26 6.46
N SER A 103 -22.20 -7.16 6.56
CA SER A 103 -22.49 -5.95 5.76
C SER A 103 -22.32 -6.22 4.26
N ILE A 104 -21.30 -6.97 3.87
CA ILE A 104 -21.07 -7.38 2.47
C ILE A 104 -22.18 -8.33 1.99
N MET A 105 -22.56 -9.31 2.81
CA MET A 105 -23.60 -10.28 2.47
C MET A 105 -24.98 -9.62 2.36
N ASP A 106 -25.34 -8.75 3.30
CA ASP A 106 -26.59 -7.98 3.29
C ASP A 106 -26.66 -7.09 2.03
N TRP A 107 -25.56 -6.41 1.68
CA TRP A 107 -25.48 -5.64 0.42
C TRP A 107 -25.63 -6.54 -0.80
N HIS A 108 -24.97 -7.70 -0.83
CA HIS A 108 -25.04 -8.61 -1.96
C HIS A 108 -26.46 -9.16 -2.18
N PHE A 109 -27.13 -9.61 -1.12
CA PHE A 109 -28.48 -10.17 -1.21
C PHE A 109 -29.57 -9.11 -1.48
N SER A 110 -29.31 -7.84 -1.14
CA SER A 110 -30.21 -6.73 -1.49
C SER A 110 -30.42 -6.52 -3.00
N LYS A 111 -29.61 -7.17 -3.86
CA LYS A 111 -29.68 -7.04 -5.33
C LYS A 111 -30.80 -7.85 -6.01
N GLY A 112 -31.84 -8.23 -5.28
CA GLY A 112 -33.03 -8.92 -5.81
C GLY A 112 -33.03 -10.43 -5.64
N PHE A 113 -32.30 -10.96 -4.65
CA PHE A 113 -32.39 -12.37 -4.31
C PHE A 113 -33.72 -12.69 -3.61
N ASP A 114 -34.17 -13.95 -3.71
CA ASP A 114 -35.33 -14.43 -2.96
C ASP A 114 -35.12 -14.20 -1.45
N GLU A 115 -36.18 -13.79 -0.76
CA GLU A 115 -36.14 -13.46 0.67
C GLU A 115 -35.66 -14.66 1.51
N LYS A 116 -36.01 -15.89 1.11
CA LYS A 116 -35.57 -17.12 1.80
C LYS A 116 -34.06 -17.29 1.72
N VAL A 117 -33.46 -16.96 0.57
CA VAL A 117 -32.01 -17.03 0.37
C VAL A 117 -31.31 -15.89 1.10
N SER A 118 -31.88 -14.69 1.02
CA SER A 118 -31.33 -13.49 1.68
C SER A 118 -31.22 -13.66 3.20
N ARG A 119 -32.20 -14.33 3.83
CA ARG A 119 -32.19 -14.62 5.27
C ARG A 119 -31.09 -15.60 5.71
N LEU A 120 -30.51 -16.36 4.79
CA LEU A 120 -29.40 -17.28 5.10
C LEU A 120 -28.05 -16.58 5.21
N GLY A 121 -27.92 -15.33 4.75
CA GLY A 121 -26.62 -14.64 4.71
C GLY A 121 -25.91 -14.56 6.05
N LYS A 122 -26.64 -14.18 7.11
CA LYS A 122 -26.08 -14.11 8.47
C LYS A 122 -25.70 -15.48 9.01
N LEU A 123 -26.48 -16.51 8.68
CA LEU A 123 -26.17 -17.88 9.07
C LEU A 123 -24.89 -18.38 8.40
N MET A 124 -24.65 -18.01 7.13
CA MET A 124 -23.41 -18.38 6.44
C MET A 124 -22.17 -17.73 7.05
N VAL A 125 -22.24 -16.44 7.39
CA VAL A 125 -21.11 -15.74 8.04
C VAL A 125 -20.80 -16.37 9.40
N ASN A 126 -21.81 -16.66 10.20
CA ASN A 126 -21.62 -17.32 11.50
C ASN A 126 -21.08 -18.76 11.37
N ALA A 127 -21.38 -19.46 10.26
CA ALA A 127 -20.87 -20.80 10.03
C ALA A 127 -19.39 -20.85 9.60
N THR A 128 -18.79 -19.70 9.26
CA THR A 128 -17.36 -19.59 8.91
C THR A 128 -16.46 -19.19 10.08
N SER A 129 -17.04 -18.99 11.27
CA SER A 129 -16.31 -18.63 12.50
C SER A 129 -15.81 -19.86 13.24
#